data_AF-A0A965PH01-F1
#
_entry.id   AF-A0A965PH01-F1
#
_cell.length_a   1.000
_cell.length_b   1.000
_cell.length_c   1.000
_cell.angle_alpha   90.00
_cell.angle_beta   90.00
_cell.angle_gamma   90.00
#
_symmetry.space_group_name_H-M   'P 1'
#
loop_
_entity.id
_entity.type
_entity.pdbx_description
1 polymer ?
#
loop_
_entity_poly.entity_id
_entity_poly.type
_entity_poly.pdbx_seq_one_letter_code
_entity_poly.pdbx_strand_id
1 'polypeptide(L)' 'MADDDRVRRSDLIDCAVQLHHETAKAWLVSDDGERENAIWIPKSQAELADGVLTLPEWLAKDKGLI' A
#
# COMPACT_ATOMS: atom_id res chain seq x y z
N MET A 1 30.70 -12.66 -15.47
CA MET A 1 29.67 -12.80 -14.44
C MET A 1 29.15 -11.40 -14.20
N ALA A 2 28.06 -11.04 -14.86
CA ALA A 2 27.50 -9.71 -14.75
C ALA A 2 26.97 -9.56 -13.32
N ASP A 3 27.55 -8.63 -12.58
CA ASP A 3 27.05 -8.11 -11.33
C ASP A 3 25.69 -7.45 -11.64
N ASP A 4 24.62 -8.24 -11.65
CA ASP A 4 23.24 -7.76 -11.80
C ASP A 4 22.78 -7.25 -10.43
N ASP A 5 23.31 -6.09 -10.06
CA ASP A 5 22.82 -5.28 -8.94
C ASP A 5 21.47 -4.66 -9.31
N ARG A 6 20.44 -5.50 -9.51
CA ARG A 6 19.04 -5.10 -9.62
C ARG A 6 18.21 -5.68 -8.49
N VAL A 7 18.71 -5.59 -7.26
CA VAL A 7 17.81 -5.47 -6.11
C VAL A 7 17.23 -4.05 -6.13
N ARG A 8 16.28 -3.80 -7.04
CA ARG A 8 15.60 -2.50 -7.13
C ARG A 8 14.80 -2.32 -5.84
N ARG A 9 15.18 -1.31 -5.07
CA ARG A 9 14.92 -1.14 -3.64
C ARG A 9 13.45 -0.87 -3.25
N SER A 10 12.48 -1.00 -4.16
CA SER A 10 11.03 -0.93 -3.92
C SER A 10 10.30 -1.17 -5.25
N ASP A 11 9.80 -2.37 -5.51
CA ASP A 11 8.76 -2.57 -6.52
C ASP A 11 7.47 -1.95 -5.96
N LEU A 12 7.16 -0.71 -6.35
CA LEU A 12 5.89 -0.09 -6.01
C LEU A 12 4.78 -0.79 -6.78
N ILE A 13 3.69 -1.12 -6.10
CA ILE A 13 2.49 -1.67 -6.68
C ILE A 13 1.31 -0.74 -6.43
N ASP A 14 0.33 -0.82 -7.32
CA ASP A 14 -0.91 -0.08 -7.22
C ASP A 14 -2.05 -1.03 -6.81
N CYS A 15 -2.65 -0.76 -5.66
CA CYS A 15 -3.76 -1.53 -5.13
C CYS A 15 -5.04 -0.68 -5.19
N ALA A 16 -6.10 -1.22 -5.78
CA ALA A 16 -7.42 -0.59 -5.67
C ALA A 16 -7.93 -0.78 -4.23
N VAL A 17 -8.23 0.32 -3.55
CA VAL A 17 -8.69 0.29 -2.16
C VAL A 17 -9.80 1.30 -1.93
N GLN A 18 -10.63 1.01 -0.94
CA GLN A 18 -11.66 1.93 -0.46
C GLN A 18 -11.19 2.64 0.81
N LEU A 19 -11.18 3.97 0.80
CA LEU A 19 -10.87 4.80 1.96
C LEU A 19 -12.06 4.84 2.93
N HIS A 20 -11.86 4.35 4.15
CA HIS A 20 -12.87 4.37 5.23
C HIS A 20 -12.64 5.48 6.24
N HIS A 21 -11.38 5.81 6.51
CA HIS A 21 -11.02 6.85 7.47
C HIS A 21 -9.66 7.47 7.14
N GLU A 22 -9.51 8.77 7.36
CA GLU A 22 -8.24 9.48 7.24
C GLU A 22 -7.82 10.09 8.57
N THR A 23 -6.54 10.00 8.90
CA THR A 23 -5.91 10.75 10.00
C THR A 23 -4.78 11.63 9.46
N ALA A 24 -4.16 12.42 10.34
CA ALA A 24 -3.01 13.24 9.97
C ALA A 24 -1.81 12.44 9.44
N LYS A 25 -1.68 11.15 9.80
CA LYS A 25 -0.49 10.33 9.48
C LYS A 25 -0.78 9.01 8.78
N ALA A 26 -2.05 8.58 8.71
CA ALA A 26 -2.42 7.29 8.13
C ALA A 26 -3.82 7.31 7.52
N TRP A 27 -4.06 6.40 6.57
CA TRP A 27 -5.37 6.09 5.99
C TRP A 27 -5.82 4.70 6.43
N LEU A 28 -7.09 4.54 6.76
CA LEU A 28 -7.74 3.25 6.95
C LEU A 28 -8.40 2.85 5.62
N VAL A 29 -7.87 1.82 4.98
CA VAL A 29 -8.31 1.40 3.65
C VAL A 29 -8.59 -0.10 3.59
N SER A 30 -9.52 -0.55 2.75
CA SER A 30 -9.81 -1.98 2.53
C SER A 30 -9.73 -2.31 1.05
N ASP A 31 -9.28 -3.50 0.67
CA ASP A 31 -9.31 -3.99 -0.71
C ASP A 31 -10.72 -4.49 -1.12
N ASP A 32 -11.45 -5.14 -0.20
CA ASP A 32 -12.77 -5.74 -0.48
C ASP A 32 -13.96 -4.75 -0.29
N GLY A 33 -13.68 -3.52 0.17
CA GLY A 33 -14.71 -2.53 0.50
C GLY A 33 -15.29 -2.67 1.92
N GLU A 34 -15.00 -3.76 2.62
CA GLU A 34 -15.48 -4.01 3.98
C GLU A 34 -14.62 -3.30 5.03
N ARG A 35 -15.24 -2.42 5.82
CA ARG A 35 -14.54 -1.63 6.85
C ARG A 35 -13.94 -2.50 7.97
N GLU A 36 -14.54 -3.64 8.26
CA GLU A 36 -14.05 -4.59 9.27
C GLU A 36 -12.69 -5.19 8.90
N ASN A 37 -12.42 -5.31 7.59
CA ASN A 37 -11.15 -5.80 7.04
C ASN A 37 -10.18 -4.66 6.68
N ALA A 38 -10.52 -3.41 7.04
CA ALA A 38 -9.70 -2.27 6.66
C ALA A 38 -8.39 -2.20 7.47
N ILE A 39 -7.32 -1.84 6.78
CA ILE A 39 -5.95 -1.80 7.28
C ILE A 39 -5.45 -0.36 7.31
N TRP A 40 -4.68 -0.02 8.36
CA TRP A 40 -4.04 1.28 8.48
C TRP A 40 -2.74 1.34 7.67
N ILE A 41 -2.67 2.31 6.75
CA ILE A 41 -1.51 2.56 5.90
C ILE A 41 -0.91 3.92 6.24
N PRO A 42 0.37 3.99 6.62
CA PRO A 42 1.03 5.25 6.94
C PRO A 42 1.30 6.09 5.68
N LYS A 43 0.93 7.36 5.71
CA LYS A 43 1.13 8.31 4.59
C LYS A 43 2.60 8.54 4.24
N SER A 44 3.52 8.21 5.14
CA SER A 44 4.96 8.35 4.90
C SER A 44 5.56 7.21 4.05
N GLN A 45 4.81 6.13 3.80
CA GLN A 45 5.28 4.95 3.07
C GLN A 45 4.38 4.54 1.90
N ALA A 46 3.31 5.29 1.64
CA ALA A 46 2.38 5.03 0.55
C ALA A 46 1.76 6.34 0.08
N GLU A 47 1.24 6.34 -1.15
CA GLU A 47 0.45 7.43 -1.71
C GLU A 47 -0.95 6.92 -2.05
N LEU A 48 -1.98 7.71 -1.76
CA LEU A 48 -3.37 7.38 -2.07
C LEU A 48 -3.94 8.45 -3.00
N ALA A 49 -4.32 8.06 -4.21
CA ALA A 49 -4.92 8.95 -5.22
C ALA A 49 -6.11 8.25 -5.88
N ASP A 50 -7.28 8.91 -5.90
CA ASP A 50 -8.50 8.42 -6.59
C ASP A 50 -8.90 6.97 -6.27
N GLY A 51 -8.66 6.51 -5.03
CA GLY A 51 -8.95 5.12 -4.60
C GLY A 51 -7.90 4.09 -5.00
N VAL A 52 -6.76 4.53 -5.51
CA VAL A 52 -5.59 3.70 -5.79
C VAL A 52 -4.51 4.02 -4.75
N LEU A 53 -4.11 2.99 -4.01
CA LEU A 53 -3.02 3.05 -3.06
C LEU A 53 -1.75 2.52 -3.72
N THR A 54 -0.77 3.40 -3.89
CA THR A 54 0.55 3.06 -4.38
C THR A 54 1.49 2.87 -3.19
N LEU A 55 2.02 1.65 -3.02
CA LEU A 55 2.93 1.30 -1.93
C LEU A 55 3.94 0.23 -2.36
N PRO A 56 5.07 0.06 -1.64
CA PRO A 56 6.01 -1.02 -1.93
C PRO A 56 5.36 -2.40 -1.78
N GLU A 57 5.67 -3.33 -2.68
CA GLU A 57 5.15 -4.71 -2.69
C GLU A 57 5.35 -5.42 -1.35
N TRP A 58 6.50 -5.20 -0.71
CA TRP A 58 6.79 -5.79 0.60
C TRP A 58 5.83 -5.28 1.68
N LEU A 59 5.41 -4.01 1.62
CA LEU A 59 4.48 -3.44 2.58
C LEU A 59 3.06 -3.93 2.30
N ALA A 60 2.70 -4.08 1.03
CA ALA A 60 1.42 -4.67 0.64
C ALA A 60 1.28 -6.12 1.13
N LYS A 61 2.33 -6.94 0.98
CA LYS A 61 2.39 -8.32 1.51
C LYS A 61 2.35 -8.36 3.05
N ASP A 62 3.11 -7.48 3.72
CA ASP A 62 3.10 -7.37 5.19
C ASP A 62 1.72 -6.99 5.74
N LYS A 63 0.99 -6.14 5.00
CA LYS A 63 -0.34 -5.66 5.37
C LYS A 63 -1.47 -6.59 4.92
N GLY A 64 -1.19 -7.56 4.04
CA GLY A 64 -2.20 -8.47 3.48
C GLY A 64 -3.10 -7.82 2.43
N LEU A 65 -2.60 -6.83 1.70
CA LEU A 65 -3.31 -6.20 0.56
C LEU A 65 -3.15 -7.00 -0.75
N ILE A 66 -2.21 -7.95 -0.78
CA ILE A 66 -1.96 -8.91 -1.88
C ILE A 66 -1.50 -10.27 -1.35
#